data_AF-A0A8J4A489-F1
#
_entry.id   AF-A0A8J4A489-F1
#
_cell.length_a   1.000
_cell.length_b   1.000
_cell.length_c   1.000
_cell.angle_alpha   90.00
_cell.angle_beta   90.00
_cell.angle_gamma   90.00
#
_symmetry.space_group_name_H-M   'P 1'
#
loop_
_entity.id
_entity.type
_entity.pdbx_description
1 polymer ?
#
loop_
_entity_poly.entity_id
_entity_poly.type
_entity_poly.pdbx_seq_one_letter_code
_entity_poly.pdbx_strand_id
1 'polypeptide(L)' 'MRLVSESIDADRWSRSLGIPFYEATIGTNGHNLSLVFSDLIVDVAVGYAPFVVPDDGPESVIPPP' A
#
# COMPACT_ATOMS: atom_id res chain seq x y z
N MET A 1 3.17 -10.88 15.58
CA MET A 1 1.98 -10.48 14.81
C MET A 1 1.10 -11.71 14.61
N ARG A 2 -0.22 -11.57 14.75
CA ARG A 2 -1.19 -12.64 14.53
C ARG A 2 -2.46 -12.09 13.88
N LEU A 3 -3.03 -12.82 12.92
CA LEU A 3 -4.35 -12.51 12.35
C LEU A 3 -5.46 -12.87 13.33
N VAL A 4 -6.46 -12.00 13.40
CA VAL A 4 -7.67 -12.20 14.19
C VAL A 4 -8.72 -12.87 13.30
N SER A 5 -9.06 -14.12 13.63
CA SER A 5 -10.17 -14.83 12.98
C SER A 5 -11.50 -14.20 13.37
N GLU A 6 -12.44 -14.12 12.43
CA GLU A 6 -13.81 -13.63 12.67
C GLU A 6 -13.87 -12.19 13.25
N SER A 7 -12.94 -11.33 12.82
CA SER A 7 -12.91 -9.93 13.22
C SER A 7 -14.17 -9.18 12.77
N ILE A 8 -14.89 -8.62 13.75
CA ILE A 8 -16.09 -7.81 13.53
C ILE A 8 -15.75 -6.54 12.75
N ASP A 9 -14.62 -5.91 13.06
CA ASP A 9 -14.20 -4.67 12.38
C ASP A 9 -13.78 -4.95 10.94
N ALA A 10 -13.04 -6.04 10.69
CA ALA A 10 -12.68 -6.44 9.34
C ALA A 10 -13.91 -6.80 8.49
N ASP A 11 -14.87 -7.55 9.05
CA ASP A 11 -16.12 -7.88 8.35
C ASP A 11 -16.96 -6.62 8.07
N ARG A 12 -17.04 -5.69 9.02
CA ARG A 12 -17.71 -4.39 8.83
C ARG A 12 -17.11 -3.59 7.68
N TRP A 13 -15.78 -3.43 7.65
CA TRP A 13 -15.10 -2.71 6.58
C TRP A 13 -15.22 -3.43 5.23
N SER A 14 -15.13 -4.76 5.23
CA SER A 14 -15.28 -5.56 4.02
C SER A 14 -16.64 -5.35 3.37
N ARG A 15 -17.71 -5.37 4.16
CA ARG A 15 -19.08 -5.12 3.67
C ARG A 15 -19.28 -3.69 3.22
N SER A 16 -18.66 -2.72 3.91
CA SER A 16 -18.83 -1.30 3.60
C SER A 16 -18.14 -0.89 2.30
N LEU A 17 -16.98 -1.47 2.00
CA LEU A 17 -16.15 -1.07 0.85
C LEU A 17 -16.15 -2.10 -0.29
N GLY A 18 -16.75 -3.28 -0.07
CA GLY A 18 -16.87 -4.32 -1.09
C GLY A 18 -15.55 -5.01 -1.45
N ILE A 19 -14.50 -4.84 -0.64
CA ILE A 19 -13.21 -5.49 -0.80
C ILE A 19 -12.80 -6.21 0.50
N PRO A 20 -11.97 -7.25 0.46
CA PRO A 20 -11.55 -7.95 1.67
C PRO A 20 -10.75 -7.05 2.62
N PHE A 21 -11.13 -7.06 3.90
CA PHE A 21 -10.35 -6.52 5.01
C PHE A 21 -10.00 -7.62 6.00
N TYR A 22 -8.92 -7.39 6.74
CA TYR A 22 -8.38 -8.28 7.76
C TYR A 22 -7.99 -7.48 9.00
N GLU A 23 -7.93 -8.16 10.14
CA GLU A 23 -7.39 -7.58 11.36
C GLU A 23 -6.16 -8.37 11.83
N ALA A 24 -5.12 -7.65 12.24
CA ALA A 24 -3.93 -8.22 12.86
C ALA A 24 -3.63 -7.55 14.20
N THR A 25 -3.21 -8.35 15.17
CA THR A 25 -2.69 -7.88 16.45
C THR A 25 -1.16 -8.01 16.50
N ILE A 26 -0.52 -6.97 17.02
CA ILE A 26 0.93 -6.90 17.19
C ILE A 26 1.22 -6.52 18.64
N GLY A 27 1.77 -7.47 19.39
CA GLY A 27 2.37 -7.18 20.70
C GLY A 27 3.73 -6.53 20.52
N THR A 28 3.94 -5.41 21.22
CA THR A 28 5.21 -4.68 21.33
C THR A 28 5.64 -4.62 22.80
N ASN A 29 6.82 -4.08 23.10
CA ASN A 29 7.43 -4.11 24.45
C ASN A 29 6.61 -3.43 25.57
N GLY A 30 5.47 -2.80 25.25
CA GLY A 30 4.52 -2.27 26.24
C GLY A 30 3.11 -1.99 25.71
N HIS A 31 2.83 -2.24 24.43
CA HIS A 31 1.54 -1.96 23.80
C HIS A 31 1.09 -3.10 22.90
N ASN A 32 -0.22 -3.30 22.82
CA ASN A 32 -0.83 -4.14 21.82
C ASN A 32 -1.48 -3.24 20.77
N LEU A 33 -1.02 -3.36 19.53
CA LEU A 33 -1.59 -2.66 18.39
C LEU A 33 -2.59 -3.60 17.70
N SER A 34 -3.77 -3.07 17.35
CA SER A 34 -4.66 -3.71 16.38
C SER A 34 -4.66 -2.89 15.09
N LEU A 35 -4.55 -3.58 13.97
CA LEU A 35 -4.50 -3.03 12.63
C LEU A 35 -5.59 -3.67 11.80
N VAL A 36 -6.52 -2.87 11.28
CA VAL A 36 -7.52 -3.28 10.28
C VAL A 36 -7.08 -2.75 8.93
N PHE A 37 -6.88 -3.64 7.95
CA PHE A 37 -6.27 -3.31 6.67
C PHE A 37 -6.82 -4.17 5.54
N SER A 38 -6.67 -3.72 4.30
CA SER A 38 -6.95 -4.47 3.09
C SER A 38 -5.68 -4.69 2.28
N ASP A 39 -5.69 -5.65 1.37
CA ASP A 39 -4.64 -5.77 0.35
C ASP A 39 -4.66 -4.54 -0.57
N LEU A 40 -3.48 -4.13 -1.06
CA LEU A 40 -3.36 -3.07 -2.06
C LEU A 40 -3.81 -3.59 -3.42
N ILE A 41 -4.85 -2.98 -3.98
CA ILE A 41 -5.35 -3.28 -5.32
C ILE A 41 -5.10 -2.05 -6.19
N VAL A 42 -4.37 -2.24 -7.29
CA VAL A 42 -4.10 -1.18 -8.27
C VAL A 42 -4.67 -1.65 -9.61
N ASP A 43 -5.71 -0.95 -10.08
CA ASP A 43 -6.28 -1.16 -11.41
C ASP A 43 -5.87 0.00 -12.31
N VAL A 44 -4.93 -0.26 -13.20
CA VAL A 44 -4.38 0.75 -14.12
C VAL A 44 -4.38 0.23 -15.54
N ALA A 45 -4.69 1.11 -16.49
CA ALA A 45 -4.67 0.78 -17.90
C ALA A 45 -3.28 0.36 -18.37
N VAL A 46 -3.22 -0.48 -19.41
CA VAL A 46 -1.97 -0.83 -20.08
C VAL A 46 -1.29 0.45 -20.56
N GLY A 47 -0.03 0.65 -20.17
CA GLY A 47 0.75 1.85 -20.49
C GLY A 47 0.58 3.01 -19.49
N TYR A 48 -0.11 2.83 -18.37
CA TYR A 48 -0.18 3.84 -17.32
C TYR A 48 1.21 4.11 -16.72
N ALA A 49 1.76 5.29 -17.02
CA ALA A 49 3.02 5.79 -16.48
C ALA A 49 2.76 7.15 -15.80
N PRO A 50 2.55 7.21 -14.48
CA PRO A 50 2.22 8.46 -13.78
C PRO A 50 3.37 9.47 -13.79
N PHE A 51 4.60 8.99 -13.99
CA PHE A 51 5.78 9.80 -14.26
C PHE A 51 6.63 9.09 -15.33
N VAL A 52 7.18 9.87 -16.25
CA VAL A 52 8.11 9.41 -17.30
C VAL A 52 9.34 10.31 -17.21
N VAL A 53 10.53 9.71 -17.15
CA VAL A 53 11.79 10.45 -17.36
C VAL A 53 12.01 10.48 -18.88
N PRO A 54 11.99 11.66 -19.53
CA PRO A 54 12.34 11.76 -20.94
C PRO A 54 13.77 11.26 -21.16
N ASP A 55 14.02 10.55 -22.26
CA ASP A 55 15.38 10.17 -22.66
C ASP A 55 16.27 11.40 -22.97
N ASP A 56 15.66 12.57 -23.15
CA ASP A 56 16.32 13.88 -23.18
C ASP A 56 16.52 14.40 -21.74
N GLY A 57 17.38 13.69 -20.99
CA GLY A 57 18.03 14.31 -19.84
C GLY A 57 18.89 15.47 -20.35
N PRO A 58 19.00 16.60 -19.62
CA PRO A 58 19.83 17.71 -20.07
C PRO A 58 21.20 17.16 -20.42
N GLU A 59 21.67 17.39 -21.64
CA GLU A 59 23.04 17.07 -22.03
C GLU A 59 23.92 17.56 -20.89
N SER A 60 24.58 16.63 -20.20
CA SER A 60 25.58 16.97 -19.22
C SER A 60 26.66 17.69 -20.01
N VAL A 61 26.59 19.02 -20.05
CA VAL A 61 27.63 19.87 -20.64
C VAL A 61 28.81 19.70 -19.70
N ILE A 62 29.66 18.71 -20.00
CA ILE A 62 30.93 18.53 -19.32
C ILE A 62 31.72 19.81 -19.62
N PRO A 63 32.04 20.63 -18.60
CA PRO A 63 32.81 21.84 -18.85
C PRO A 63 34.21 21.45 -19.35
N PRO A 64 34.80 22.22 -20.29
CA PRO A 64 36.13 21.94 -20.79
C PRO A 64 37.17 22.01 -19.65
N PRO A 65 38.31 21.30 -19.80
CA PRO A 65 39.36 21.21 -18.78
C PRO A 65 40.00 22.56 -18.43
#